data_AF-A0A7X3VI76-F1
#
_entry.id   AF-A0A7X3VI76-F1
#
_cell.length_a   1.000
_cell.length_b   1.000
_cell.length_c   1.000
_cell.angle_alpha   90.00
_cell.angle_beta   90.00
_cell.angle_gamma   90.00
#
_symmetry.space_group_name_H-M   'P 1'
#
loop_
_entity.id
_entity.type
_entity.pdbx_description
1 polymer ?
#
loop_
_entity_poly.entity_id
_entity_poly.type
_entity_poly.pdbx_seq_one_letter_code
_entity_poly.pdbx_strand_id
1 'polypeptide(L)'
;MLFHRKDPKTPPRHERRVLVYALLAGLPAVALSTGLLFTGEYSDKTRWTLLILVAAAWIGFSLAVRQQVVFPLRTLSNLLAALREGDYSLRARVAKEDVLGEVMSEVNLMGQMLREQRLSALEATNLLQKVMQEINLAVFAFDEENRLRLVNHAGTKLL
;
A
#
# COMPACT_ATOMS: atom_id res chain seq x y z
N MET A 1 0.38 -20.80 12.72
CA MET A 1 1.07 -19.53 13.06
C MET A 1 2.51 -19.64 12.59
N LEU A 2 2.87 -19.00 11.47
CA LEU A 2 4.25 -18.90 11.01
C LEU A 2 4.56 -17.42 10.73
N PHE A 3 5.30 -16.82 11.66
CA PHE A 3 5.80 -15.46 11.57
C PHE A 3 6.81 -15.38 10.41
N HIS A 4 6.46 -14.63 9.37
CA HIS A 4 7.36 -14.34 8.27
C HIS A 4 8.47 -13.39 8.77
N ARG A 5 9.69 -13.93 8.83
CA ARG A 5 10.89 -13.25 9.32
C ARG A 5 11.22 -12.10 8.37
N LYS A 6 11.30 -10.88 8.93
CA LYS A 6 11.63 -9.64 8.22
C LYS A 6 13.12 -9.63 7.93
N ASP A 7 13.52 -9.94 6.70
CA ASP A 7 14.92 -9.83 6.28
C ASP A 7 15.44 -8.40 6.42
N PRO A 8 16.73 -8.20 6.79
CA PRO A 8 17.32 -6.89 6.97
C PRO A 8 17.34 -6.17 5.62
N LYS A 9 16.51 -5.14 5.50
CA LYS A 9 16.27 -4.40 4.25
C LYS A 9 17.52 -3.64 3.82
N THR A 10 18.37 -4.27 3.00
CA THR A 10 19.25 -3.52 2.10
C THR A 10 18.35 -2.61 1.26
N PRO A 11 18.57 -1.29 1.24
CA PRO A 11 17.72 -0.39 0.45
C PRO A 11 17.80 -0.83 -1.02
N PRO A 12 16.66 -1.01 -1.71
CA PRO A 12 16.66 -1.47 -3.10
C PRO A 12 17.47 -0.52 -3.98
N ARG A 13 18.17 -1.06 -4.98
CA ARG A 13 19.15 -0.35 -5.83
C ARG A 13 18.61 0.96 -6.41
N HIS A 14 17.31 1.05 -6.70
CA HIS A 14 16.68 2.25 -7.26
C HIS A 14 16.67 3.42 -6.26
N GLU A 15 16.37 3.18 -4.98
CA GLU A 15 16.36 4.23 -3.96
C GLU A 15 17.75 4.84 -3.74
N ARG A 16 18.77 3.98 -3.75
CA ARG A 16 20.17 4.42 -3.65
C ARG A 16 20.56 5.25 -4.88
N ARG A 17 20.08 4.90 -6.07
CA ARG A 17 20.31 5.69 -7.29
C ARG A 17 19.63 7.06 -7.23
N VAL A 18 18.38 7.14 -6.77
CA VAL A 18 17.68 8.43 -6.61
C VAL A 18 18.44 9.35 -5.65
N LEU A 19 18.90 8.81 -4.51
CA LEU A 19 19.74 9.56 -3.58
C LEU A 19 21.06 10.00 -4.20
N VAL A 20 21.73 9.12 -4.95
CA VAL A 20 23.00 9.45 -5.62
C VAL A 20 22.80 10.52 -6.69
N TYR A 21 21.73 10.47 -7.48
CA TYR A 21 21.42 11.53 -8.44
C TYR A 21 21.04 12.85 -7.75
N ALA A 22 20.31 12.81 -6.63
CA ALA A 22 20.01 14.00 -5.85
C ALA A 22 21.29 14.64 -5.26
N LEU A 23 22.24 13.81 -4.80
CA LEU A 23 23.55 14.28 -4.35
C LEU A 23 24.38 14.85 -5.51
N LEU A 24 24.45 14.14 -6.63
CA LEU A 24 25.16 14.60 -7.84
C LEU A 24 24.58 15.90 -8.41
N ALA A 25 23.28 16.13 -8.31
CA ALA A 25 22.65 17.36 -8.76
C ALA A 25 23.04 18.59 -7.91
N GLY A 26 23.27 18.40 -6.60
CA GLY A 26 23.72 19.49 -5.71
C GLY A 26 25.22 19.74 -5.74
N LEU A 27 26.03 18.73 -6.09
CA LEU A 27 27.49 18.81 -6.19
C LEU A 27 28.02 20.01 -7.01
N PRO A 28 27.52 20.32 -8.22
CA PRO A 28 28.01 21.47 -8.99
C PRO A 28 27.68 22.80 -8.32
N ALA A 29 26.51 22.94 -7.68
CA ALA A 29 26.15 24.14 -6.94
C ALA A 29 27.05 24.36 -5.72
N VAL A 30 27.37 23.28 -4.99
CA VAL A 30 28.32 23.31 -3.88
C VAL A 30 29.72 23.66 -4.36
N ALA A 31 30.20 23.00 -5.42
CA ALA A 31 31.53 23.24 -5.98
C ALA A 31 31.70 24.68 -6.48
N LEU A 32 30.70 25.24 -7.17
CA LEU A 32 30.68 26.63 -7.60
C LEU A 32 30.67 27.59 -6.40
N SER A 33 29.87 27.31 -5.37
CA SER A 33 29.80 28.14 -4.16
C SER A 33 31.13 28.15 -3.40
N THR A 34 31.77 26.99 -3.28
CA THR A 34 33.10 26.86 -2.66
C THR A 34 34.16 27.57 -3.51
N GLY A 35 34.13 27.43 -4.84
CA GLY A 35 35.04 28.12 -5.75
C GLY A 35 34.96 29.65 -5.61
N LEU A 36 33.74 30.21 -5.64
CA LEU A 36 33.49 31.64 -5.46
C LEU A 36 33.97 32.18 -4.10
N LEU A 37 33.79 31.40 -3.03
CA LEU A 37 34.25 31.75 -1.68
C LEU A 37 35.77 31.73 -1.51
N PHE A 38 36.48 30.95 -2.32
CA PHE A 38 37.95 30.91 -2.33
C PHE A 38 38.55 32.02 -3.19
N THR A 39 37.85 32.48 -4.23
CA THR A 39 38.31 33.58 -5.10
C THR A 39 38.00 34.97 -4.55
N GLY A 40 37.07 35.10 -3.59
CA GLY A 40 36.71 36.39 -3.01
C GLY A 40 37.45 36.71 -1.71
N GLU A 41 37.74 37.99 -1.48
CA GLU A 41 38.29 38.53 -0.23
C GLU A 41 37.22 38.56 0.88
N TYR A 42 36.73 37.39 1.29
CA TYR A 42 35.76 37.25 2.36
C TYR A 42 36.47 36.98 3.69
N SER A 43 35.98 37.62 4.76
CA SER A 43 36.40 37.29 6.13
C SER A 43 36.15 35.81 6.44
N ASP A 44 37.06 35.18 7.19
CA ASP A 44 36.99 33.75 7.54
C ASP A 44 35.64 33.36 8.19
N LYS A 45 35.05 34.28 8.96
CA LYS A 45 33.74 34.07 9.59
C LYS A 45 32.63 33.93 8.55
N THR A 46 32.64 34.76 7.50
CA THR A 46 31.65 34.72 6.42
C THR A 46 31.80 33.45 5.59
N ARG A 47 33.05 33.03 5.32
CA ARG A 47 33.35 31.80 4.57
C ARG A 47 32.78 30.56 5.26
N TRP A 48 33.02 30.39 6.56
CA TRP A 48 32.51 29.25 7.31
C TRP A 48 30.99 29.23 7.43
N THR A 49 30.36 30.38 7.65
CA THR A 49 28.90 30.47 7.75
C THR A 49 28.23 30.04 6.45
N LEU A 50 28.73 30.51 5.30
CA LEU A 50 28.19 30.13 3.99
C LEU A 50 28.45 28.67 3.65
N LEU A 51 29.63 28.13 3.97
CA LEU A 51 29.94 26.71 3.77
C LEU A 51 28.96 25.80 4.54
N ILE A 52 28.73 26.10 5.81
CA ILE A 52 27.79 25.33 6.65
C ILE A 52 26.37 25.45 6.10
N LEU A 53 25.94 26.65 5.71
CA LEU A 53 24.60 26.88 5.17
C LEU A 53 24.37 26.12 3.86
N VAL A 54 25.35 26.14 2.95
CA VAL A 54 25.29 25.40 1.67
C VAL A 54 25.27 23.88 1.93
N ALA A 55 26.13 23.38 2.82
CA ALA A 55 26.15 21.96 3.17
C ALA A 55 24.84 21.50 3.82
N ALA A 56 24.30 22.29 4.77
CA ALA A 56 23.04 22.01 5.44
C ALA A 56 21.87 22.00 4.44
N ALA A 57 21.80 23.00 3.55
CA ALA A 57 20.79 23.04 2.50
C ALA A 57 20.88 21.83 1.58
N TRP A 58 22.09 21.48 1.12
CA TRP A 58 22.30 20.34 0.23
C TRP A 58 21.85 19.01 0.85
N ILE A 59 22.25 18.74 2.09
CA ILE A 59 21.83 17.54 2.82
C ILE A 59 20.32 17.55 3.06
N GLY A 60 19.76 18.69 3.48
CA GLY A 60 18.33 18.86 3.73
C GLY A 60 17.49 18.57 2.49
N PHE A 61 17.84 19.15 1.35
CA PHE A 61 17.13 18.91 0.09
C PHE A 61 17.30 17.47 -0.42
N SER A 62 18.49 16.87 -0.29
CA SER A 62 18.71 15.47 -0.67
C SER A 62 17.82 14.51 0.14
N LEU A 63 17.70 14.74 1.45
CA LEU A 63 16.82 13.97 2.32
C LEU A 63 15.33 14.21 2.01
N ALA A 64 14.95 15.45 1.69
CA ALA A 64 13.58 15.79 1.32
C ALA A 64 13.14 15.08 0.03
N VAL A 65 14.01 15.02 -0.99
CA VAL A 65 13.75 14.27 -2.24
C VAL A 65 13.50 12.79 -1.96
N ARG A 66 14.31 12.19 -1.09
CA ARG A 66 14.11 10.79 -0.69
C ARG A 66 12.75 10.57 -0.03
N GLN A 67 12.34 11.47 0.87
CA GLN A 67 11.04 11.35 1.54
C GLN A 67 9.89 11.49 0.55
N GLN A 68 10.00 12.37 -0.45
CA GLN A 68 8.95 12.59 -1.45
C GLN A 68 8.82 11.46 -2.47
N VAL A 69 9.91 10.79 -2.86
CA VAL A 69 9.86 9.78 -3.94
C VAL A 69 9.87 8.35 -3.39
N VAL A 70 10.76 8.04 -2.45
CA VAL A 70 10.98 6.65 -2.02
C VAL A 70 9.86 6.16 -1.12
N PHE A 71 9.37 7.00 -0.22
CA PHE A 71 8.36 6.58 0.75
C PHE A 71 7.02 6.24 0.07
N PRO A 72 6.46 7.05 -0.85
CA PRO A 72 5.24 6.69 -1.54
C PRO A 72 5.38 5.42 -2.40
N LEU A 73 6.49 5.25 -3.12
CA LEU A 73 6.71 4.05 -3.93
C LEU A 73 6.76 2.77 -3.09
N ARG A 74 7.37 2.82 -1.90
CA ARG A 74 7.34 1.68 -0.96
C ARG A 74 5.92 1.34 -0.51
N THR A 75 5.13 2.36 -0.17
CA THR A 75 3.73 2.16 0.22
C THR A 75 2.93 1.53 -0.92
N LEU A 76 3.13 2.01 -2.15
CA LEU A 76 2.46 1.48 -3.33
C LEU A 76 2.83 0.01 -3.55
N SER A 77 4.12 -0.32 -3.47
CA SER A 77 4.59 -1.70 -3.57
C SER A 77 3.98 -2.61 -2.49
N ASN A 78 3.83 -2.12 -1.26
CA ASN A 78 3.22 -2.90 -0.18
C ASN A 78 1.72 -3.11 -0.41
N LEU A 79 1.01 -2.08 -0.90
CA LEU A 79 -0.41 -2.21 -1.24
C LEU A 79 -0.63 -3.20 -2.37
N LEU A 80 0.19 -3.14 -3.42
CA LEU A 80 0.13 -4.13 -4.51
C LEU A 80 0.44 -5.55 -4.03
N ALA A 81 1.37 -5.71 -3.07
CA ALA A 81 1.62 -7.01 -2.45
C ALA A 81 0.40 -7.51 -1.67
N ALA A 82 -0.25 -6.65 -0.87
CA ALA A 82 -1.47 -6.99 -0.13
C ALA A 82 -2.63 -7.36 -1.06
N LEU A 83 -2.81 -6.59 -2.16
CA LEU A 83 -3.75 -6.90 -3.24
C LEU A 83 -3.50 -8.29 -3.83
N ARG A 84 -2.23 -8.63 -4.12
CA ARG A 84 -1.85 -9.96 -4.62
C ARG A 84 -2.15 -11.08 -3.64
N GLU A 85 -2.04 -10.80 -2.34
CA GLU A 85 -2.34 -11.75 -1.26
C GLU A 85 -3.85 -11.81 -0.93
N GLY A 86 -4.68 -11.00 -1.61
CA GLY A 86 -6.13 -10.96 -1.42
C GLY A 86 -6.59 -10.17 -0.19
N ASP A 87 -5.70 -9.41 0.44
CA ASP A 87 -6.02 -8.48 1.52
C ASP A 87 -6.43 -7.12 0.95
N TYR A 88 -7.73 -6.97 0.71
CA TYR A 88 -8.33 -5.75 0.19
C TYR A 88 -8.76 -4.76 1.28
N SER A 89 -8.34 -4.97 2.53
CA SER A 89 -8.69 -4.08 3.64
C SER A 89 -7.76 -2.87 3.74
N LEU A 90 -6.54 -3.00 3.21
CA LEU A 90 -5.55 -1.92 3.19
C LEU A 90 -5.90 -0.84 2.18
N ARG A 91 -5.72 0.42 2.59
CA ARG A 91 -5.89 1.61 1.75
C ARG A 91 -4.72 2.56 1.95
N ALA A 92 -4.21 3.10 0.85
CA ALA A 92 -3.26 4.21 0.92
C ALA A 92 -3.96 5.47 1.41
N ARG A 93 -3.34 6.20 2.34
CA ARG A 93 -3.72 7.58 2.61
C ARG A 93 -3.18 8.47 1.49
N VAL A 94 -4.08 9.02 0.68
CA VAL A 94 -3.74 10.06 -0.30
C VAL A 94 -3.64 11.39 0.45
N ALA A 95 -2.41 11.88 0.65
CA ALA A 95 -2.17 13.10 1.41
C ALA A 95 -1.91 14.33 0.52
N LYS A 96 -1.71 14.12 -0.79
CA LYS A 96 -1.25 15.16 -1.72
C LYS A 96 -1.88 14.93 -3.09
N GLU A 97 -2.37 16.00 -3.71
CA GLU A 97 -2.86 16.02 -5.10
C GLU A 97 -1.67 16.08 -6.06
N ASP A 98 -0.79 15.08 -5.98
CA ASP A 98 0.30 14.89 -6.93
C ASP A 98 0.11 13.59 -7.72
N VAL A 99 0.94 13.40 -8.75
CA VAL A 99 0.85 12.23 -9.65
C VAL A 99 0.91 10.91 -8.86
N LEU A 100 1.68 10.86 -7.77
CA LEU A 100 1.75 9.67 -6.91
C LEU A 100 0.45 9.48 -6.11
N GLY A 101 -0.16 10.57 -5.64
CA GLY A 101 -1.48 10.57 -5.02
C GLY A 101 -2.58 10.05 -5.95
N GLU A 102 -2.56 10.45 -7.22
CA GLU A 102 -3.50 9.98 -8.24
C GLU A 102 -3.36 8.48 -8.49
N VAL A 103 -2.12 7.98 -8.65
CA VAL A 103 -1.88 6.54 -8.78
C VAL A 103 -2.32 5.79 -7.53
N MET A 104 -2.12 6.34 -6.33
CA MET A 104 -2.59 5.74 -5.08
C MET A 104 -4.11 5.68 -4.99
N SER A 105 -4.83 6.71 -5.46
CA SER A 105 -6.29 6.66 -5.55
C SER A 105 -6.76 5.59 -6.52
N GLU A 106 -6.08 5.43 -7.67
CA GLU A 106 -6.42 4.41 -8.65
C GLU A 106 -6.25 2.99 -8.06
N VAL A 107 -5.14 2.75 -7.35
CA VAL A 107 -4.93 1.47 -6.64
C VAL A 107 -6.00 1.23 -5.56
N ASN A 108 -6.41 2.27 -4.84
CA ASN A 108 -7.50 2.16 -3.85
C ASN A 108 -8.84 1.81 -4.51
N LEU A 109 -9.15 2.39 -5.68
CA LEU A 109 -10.34 2.06 -6.47
C LEU A 109 -10.30 0.61 -6.94
N MET A 110 -9.15 0.14 -7.46
CA MET A 110 -8.96 -1.26 -7.84
C MET A 110 -9.18 -2.22 -6.67
N GLY A 111 -8.62 -1.91 -5.49
CA GLY A 111 -8.83 -2.72 -4.29
C GLY A 111 -10.29 -2.76 -3.84
N GLN A 112 -11.01 -1.65 -4.00
CA GLN A 112 -12.45 -1.62 -3.73
C GLN A 112 -13.24 -2.48 -4.73
N MET A 113 -12.98 -2.37 -6.04
CA MET A 113 -13.65 -3.17 -7.06
C MET A 113 -13.44 -4.68 -6.83
N LEU A 114 -12.21 -5.11 -6.54
CA LEU A 114 -11.91 -6.52 -6.26
C LEU A 114 -12.60 -7.01 -4.99
N ARG A 115 -12.69 -6.17 -3.96
CA ARG A 115 -13.42 -6.49 -2.73
C ARG A 115 -14.92 -6.64 -2.99
N GLU A 116 -15.51 -5.75 -3.77
CA GLU A 116 -16.92 -5.79 -4.16
C GLU A 116 -17.22 -7.03 -5.00
N GLN A 117 -16.40 -7.34 -6.01
CA GLN A 117 -16.52 -8.56 -6.80
C GLN A 117 -16.48 -9.83 -5.95
N ARG A 118 -15.60 -9.88 -4.94
CA ARG A 118 -15.54 -11.00 -3.99
C ARG A 118 -16.81 -11.11 -3.14
N LEU A 119 -17.35 -9.98 -2.69
CA LEU A 119 -18.61 -9.94 -1.93
C LEU A 119 -19.79 -10.39 -2.80
N SER A 120 -19.91 -9.90 -4.04
CA SER A 120 -20.97 -10.31 -4.96
C SER A 120 -20.89 -11.79 -5.34
N ALA A 121 -19.68 -12.34 -5.49
CA ALA A 121 -19.49 -13.78 -5.68
C ALA A 121 -19.98 -14.60 -4.48
N LEU A 122 -19.97 -14.04 -3.27
CA LEU A 122 -20.53 -14.64 -2.05
C LEU A 122 -22.03 -14.36 -1.86
N GLU A 123 -22.55 -13.25 -2.41
CA GLU A 123 -23.99 -12.93 -2.38
C GLU A 123 -24.82 -13.88 -3.24
N ALA A 124 -24.27 -14.35 -4.37
CA ALA A 124 -24.93 -15.38 -5.18
C ALA A 124 -25.21 -16.65 -4.37
N THR A 125 -24.27 -17.09 -3.52
CA THR A 125 -24.47 -18.23 -2.62
C THR A 125 -25.47 -17.95 -1.50
N ASN A 126 -25.46 -16.74 -0.92
CA ASN A 126 -26.39 -16.38 0.16
C ASN A 126 -27.83 -16.17 -0.33
N LEU A 127 -28.03 -15.59 -1.51
CA LEU A 127 -29.35 -15.44 -2.12
C LEU A 127 -29.92 -16.78 -2.56
N LEU A 128 -29.10 -17.69 -3.09
CA LEU A 128 -29.53 -19.06 -3.39
C LEU A 128 -29.90 -19.82 -2.11
N GLN A 129 -29.10 -19.68 -1.04
CA GLN A 129 -29.40 -20.25 0.26
C GLN A 129 -30.67 -19.66 0.88
N LYS A 130 -30.92 -18.36 0.71
CA LYS A 130 -32.13 -17.69 1.20
C LYS A 130 -33.36 -18.09 0.39
N VAL A 131 -33.28 -18.20 -0.93
CA VAL A 131 -34.38 -18.71 -1.78
C VAL A 131 -34.70 -20.17 -1.47
N MET A 132 -33.68 -21.02 -1.27
CA MET A 132 -33.89 -22.41 -0.82
C MET A 132 -34.53 -22.50 0.58
N GLN A 133 -34.35 -21.48 1.43
CA GLN A 133 -35.02 -21.38 2.74
C GLN A 133 -36.43 -20.77 2.63
N GLU A 134 -36.66 -19.83 1.71
CA GLU A 134 -37.95 -19.15 1.51
C GLU A 134 -38.99 -20.09 0.87
N ILE A 135 -38.54 -21.04 0.03
CA ILE A 135 -39.37 -22.18 -0.36
C ILE A 135 -39.38 -23.13 0.85
N ASN A 136 -40.34 -22.95 1.75
CA ASN A 136 -40.64 -23.84 2.88
C ASN A 136 -41.10 -25.23 2.40
N LEU A 137 -40.28 -25.95 1.63
CA LEU A 137 -40.53 -27.33 1.26
C LEU A 137 -40.11 -28.20 2.45
N ALA A 138 -41.07 -28.82 3.12
CA ALA A 138 -40.78 -29.84 4.11
C ALA A 138 -40.20 -31.06 3.39
N VAL A 139 -38.93 -31.39 3.68
CA VAL A 139 -38.27 -32.57 3.11
C VAL A 139 -38.23 -33.64 4.18
N PHE A 140 -38.87 -34.77 3.89
CA PHE A 140 -38.86 -35.97 4.71
C PHE A 140 -38.23 -37.10 3.88
N ALA A 141 -37.18 -37.73 4.40
CA ALA A 141 -36.58 -38.92 3.81
C ALA A 141 -36.88 -40.14 4.69
N PHE A 142 -37.47 -41.18 4.09
CA PHE A 142 -37.82 -42.44 4.77
C PHE A 142 -36.91 -43.58 4.28
N ASP A 143 -36.59 -44.52 5.17
CA ASP A 143 -35.90 -45.77 4.81
C ASP A 143 -36.89 -46.81 4.22
N GLU A 144 -36.38 -47.98 3.77
CA GLU A 144 -37.21 -49.05 3.20
C GLU A 144 -38.24 -49.61 4.20
N GLU A 145 -38.02 -49.42 5.50
CA GLU A 145 -38.96 -49.75 6.57
C GLU A 145 -39.91 -48.60 6.95
N ASN A 146 -39.98 -47.55 6.12
CA ASN A 146 -40.87 -46.39 6.28
C ASN A 146 -40.59 -45.55 7.54
N ARG A 147 -39.35 -45.55 8.06
CA ARG A 147 -38.93 -44.72 9.20
C ARG A 147 -38.26 -43.44 8.73
N LEU A 148 -38.60 -42.33 9.37
CA LEU A 148 -38.01 -41.02 9.08
C LEU A 148 -36.53 -40.96 9.45
N ARG A 149 -35.65 -40.81 8.45
CA ARG A 149 -34.18 -40.75 8.58
C ARG A 149 -33.63 -39.33 8.53
N LEU A 150 -34.30 -38.43 7.80
CA LEU A 150 -33.82 -37.07 7.58
C LEU A 150 -35.01 -36.10 7.47
N VAL A 151 -34.94 -35.01 8.23
CA VAL A 151 -35.95 -33.94 8.22
C VAL A 151 -35.24 -32.59 8.27
N ASN A 152 -35.67 -31.65 7.43
CA ASN A 152 -35.17 -30.28 7.46
C ASN A 152 -35.91 -29.43 8.53
N HIS A 153 -35.38 -28.25 8.87
CA HIS A 153 -35.96 -27.39 9.90
C HIS A 153 -37.44 -27.02 9.64
N ALA A 154 -37.84 -26.89 8.38
CA ALA A 154 -39.25 -26.67 8.00
C ALA A 154 -40.13 -27.89 8.30
N GLY A 155 -39.64 -29.11 8.04
CA GLY A 155 -40.34 -30.36 8.35
C GLY A 155 -40.50 -30.62 9.86
N THR A 156 -39.57 -30.14 10.69
CA THR A 156 -39.70 -30.24 12.17
C THR A 156 -40.85 -29.40 12.72
N LYS A 157 -41.26 -28.33 12.02
CA LYS A 157 -42.39 -27.47 12.45
C LYS A 157 -43.77 -28.04 12.09
N LEU A 158 -43.81 -29.11 11.30
CA LEU A 158 -45.04 -29.76 10.82
C LEU A 158 -45.30 -31.12 11.51
N LEU A 159 -44.38 -31.55 12.39
CA LEU A 159 -44.53 -32.70 13.29
C LEU A 159 -45.06 -32.24 14.64
#